data_AF-A0A8S3QSD9-F1
#
_entry.id   AF-A0A8S3QSD9-F1
#
_cell.length_a   1.000
_cell.length_b   1.000
_cell.length_c   1.000
_cell.angle_alpha   90.00
_cell.angle_beta   90.00
_cell.angle_gamma   90.00
#
_symmetry.space_group_name_H-M   'P 1'
#
loop_
_entity.id
_entity.type
_entity.pdbx_description
1 polymer ?
#
loop_
_entity_poly.entity_id
_entity_poly.type
_entity_poly.pdbx_seq_one_letter_code
_entity_poly.pdbx_strand_id
1 'polypeptide(L)'
;MYKAIKSTYEKLQAAVRLNGSLTDWFSVEAGVRQGDNLAPTLFAVFVDDLVTEINRIGKGINIGTDSLSCLLYADDIVLISDTVDGLQSLLHCVTDWSKTWRLKVNTDKTKIMHVRKASKPKNDYEFQLNNMTLETVSKYRYLGLVITENLDYKETTNELVSSGSRSLGSLVSKYYAMDGMDFDTYTKIFDSTVLPILEYGSGVWGNKRYDSLERLQYRAIRTFLGVSLTTPIPAITGDMGWYPIHHRIQVNIVRLYCRLVKLPDTRICRKVFIWDQNISTRYRDTWFNHAKKLFDSCGLSDVFFLENQHIITPYLIDSVKTHLENEHKQSWSDNIQQMPKLRTYKLFKTEFETETFLKRCLTRSQRSSISRMRCGTFPLEIEKERNRNIPVERRTCKMCDTNSVEDEIHFLIHCPKYTEKRNKLFENICVTFRDISGLSDTDKLCELLSNHRLSKLVANFIADCYHIRTLTL
;
A
#
# COMPACT_ATOMS: atom_id res chain seq x y z
N MET A 1 36.35 -7.88 -27.27
CA MET A 1 35.63 -7.37 -26.09
C MET A 1 36.57 -7.07 -24.91
N TYR A 2 37.27 -8.06 -24.33
CA TYR A 2 38.21 -7.83 -23.22
C TYR A 2 39.20 -6.66 -23.43
N LYS A 3 39.89 -6.60 -24.58
CA LYS A 3 40.84 -5.51 -24.88
C LYS A 3 40.20 -4.12 -24.85
N ALA A 4 38.94 -3.99 -25.28
CA ALA A 4 38.21 -2.73 -25.23
C ALA A 4 37.88 -2.33 -23.79
N ILE A 5 37.40 -3.28 -22.98
CA ILE A 5 37.14 -3.07 -21.54
C ILE A 5 38.46 -2.71 -20.82
N LYS A 6 39.54 -3.43 -21.10
CA LYS A 6 40.85 -3.12 -20.51
C LYS A 6 41.28 -1.69 -20.85
N SER A 7 41.17 -1.30 -22.13
CA SER A 7 41.51 0.04 -22.59
C SER A 7 40.69 1.14 -21.89
N THR A 8 39.41 0.89 -21.56
CA THR A 8 38.62 1.86 -20.80
C THR A 8 39.10 2.01 -19.35
N TYR A 9 39.87 1.08 -18.79
CA TYR A 9 40.38 1.16 -17.41
C TYR A 9 41.88 1.49 -17.30
N GLU A 10 42.64 1.54 -18.40
CA GLU A 10 44.11 1.69 -18.38
C GLU A 10 44.65 3.06 -17.91
N LYS A 11 43.90 4.16 -18.08
CA LYS A 11 44.31 5.53 -17.71
C LYS A 11 43.17 6.32 -17.08
N LEU A 12 42.54 5.72 -16.08
CA LEU A 12 41.35 6.27 -15.45
C LEU A 12 41.73 7.46 -14.57
N GLN A 13 41.10 8.60 -14.80
CA GLN A 13 41.27 9.79 -13.97
C GLN A 13 39.91 10.28 -13.46
N ALA A 14 39.89 10.87 -12.28
CA ALA A 14 38.72 11.48 -11.68
C ALA A 14 39.03 12.89 -11.15
N ALA A 15 37.99 13.70 -10.98
CA ALA A 15 38.04 15.02 -10.35
C ALA A 15 36.75 15.23 -9.53
N VAL A 16 36.82 16.00 -8.45
CA VAL A 16 35.68 16.28 -7.57
C VAL A 16 35.04 17.61 -7.98
N ARG A 17 33.71 17.65 -8.10
CA ARG A 17 32.98 18.89 -8.32
C ARG A 17 32.53 19.48 -6.98
N LEU A 18 33.00 20.68 -6.66
CA LEU A 18 32.65 21.44 -5.46
C LEU A 18 32.10 22.81 -5.86
N ASN A 19 30.86 23.12 -5.47
CA ASN A 19 30.22 24.42 -5.74
C ASN A 19 30.31 24.88 -7.21
N GLY A 20 30.19 23.94 -8.16
CA GLY A 20 30.26 24.22 -9.60
C GLY A 20 31.67 24.27 -10.19
N SER A 21 32.73 24.23 -9.38
CA SER A 21 34.13 24.14 -9.83
C SER A 21 34.65 22.71 -9.75
N LEU A 22 35.59 22.34 -10.62
CA LEU A 22 36.27 21.04 -10.61
C LEU A 22 37.63 21.17 -9.93
N THR A 23 38.02 20.16 -9.14
CA THR A 23 39.40 20.00 -8.68
C THR A 23 40.32 19.57 -9.81
N ASP A 24 41.63 19.53 -9.53
CA ASP A 24 42.59 18.85 -10.38
C ASP A 24 42.24 17.37 -10.55
N TRP A 25 42.66 16.82 -11.68
CA TRP A 25 42.49 15.41 -12.02
C TRP A 25 43.51 14.56 -11.26
N PHE A 26 43.05 13.43 -10.73
CA PHE A 26 43.89 12.42 -10.08
C PHE A 26 43.65 11.04 -10.70
N SER A 27 44.68 10.18 -10.64
CA SER A 27 44.62 8.81 -11.17
C SER A 27 43.74 7.91 -10.29
N VAL A 28 42.97 7.02 -10.91
CA VAL A 28 42.15 6.00 -10.23
C VAL A 28 42.71 4.62 -10.58
N GLU A 29 43.37 4.00 -9.61
CA GLU A 29 44.08 2.73 -9.80
C GLU A 29 43.24 1.49 -9.47
N ALA A 30 42.18 1.66 -8.68
CA ALA A 30 41.33 0.58 -8.22
C ALA A 30 39.85 0.99 -8.20
N GLY A 31 38.99 -0.01 -8.43
CA GLY A 31 37.53 0.14 -8.40
C GLY A 31 36.88 0.25 -9.77
N VAL A 32 35.57 0.04 -9.79
CA VAL A 32 34.73 0.22 -10.97
C VAL A 32 34.15 1.64 -11.00
N ARG A 33 33.91 2.19 -12.19
CA ARG A 33 33.37 3.54 -12.37
C ARG A 33 31.91 3.58 -11.92
N GLN A 34 31.60 4.33 -10.86
CA GLN A 34 30.21 4.54 -10.46
C GLN A 34 29.44 5.30 -11.55
N GLY A 35 28.26 4.79 -11.92
CA GLY A 35 27.46 5.34 -13.02
C GLY A 35 27.82 4.78 -14.41
N ASP A 36 28.85 3.93 -14.52
CA ASP A 36 29.13 3.20 -15.76
C ASP A 36 28.21 1.97 -15.88
N ASN A 37 27.67 1.76 -17.08
CA ASN A 37 26.80 0.63 -17.40
C ASN A 37 27.52 -0.72 -17.27
N LEU A 38 28.85 -0.78 -17.47
CA LEU A 38 29.62 -2.02 -17.35
C LEU A 38 30.06 -2.33 -15.91
N ALA A 39 30.11 -1.33 -15.03
CA ALA A 39 30.60 -1.49 -13.67
C ALA A 39 29.88 -2.57 -12.86
N PRO A 40 28.52 -2.70 -12.87
CA PRO A 40 27.83 -3.76 -12.15
C PRO A 40 28.19 -5.16 -12.64
N THR A 41 28.34 -5.36 -13.96
CA THR A 41 28.71 -6.65 -14.53
C THR A 41 30.14 -7.02 -14.16
N LEU A 42 31.08 -6.07 -14.22
CA LEU A 42 32.46 -6.31 -13.83
C LEU A 42 32.57 -6.66 -12.36
N PHE A 43 31.80 -5.99 -11.49
CA PHE A 43 31.73 -6.34 -10.08
C PHE A 43 31.13 -7.74 -9.86
N ALA A 44 30.07 -8.10 -10.59
CA ALA A 44 29.48 -9.44 -10.49
C ALA A 44 30.48 -10.54 -10.89
N VAL A 45 31.25 -10.35 -11.97
CA VAL A 45 32.31 -11.29 -12.38
C VAL A 45 33.42 -11.37 -11.32
N PHE A 46 33.77 -10.25 -10.70
CA PHE A 46 34.80 -10.19 -9.67
C PHE A 46 34.43 -10.94 -8.38
N VAL A 47 33.14 -11.03 -8.03
CA VAL A 47 32.68 -11.72 -6.80
C VAL A 47 32.24 -13.18 -7.08
N ASP A 48 32.23 -13.64 -8.33
CA ASP A 48 31.72 -14.97 -8.71
C ASP A 48 32.52 -16.13 -8.10
N ASP A 49 33.83 -15.94 -7.93
CA ASP A 49 34.71 -16.93 -7.29
C ASP A 49 34.41 -17.09 -5.79
N LEU A 50 34.09 -16.00 -5.07
CA LEU A 50 33.62 -16.05 -3.68
C LEU A 50 32.41 -16.96 -3.52
N VAL A 51 31.43 -16.81 -4.41
CA VAL A 51 30.20 -17.63 -4.40
C VAL A 51 30.56 -19.11 -4.58
N THR A 52 31.51 -19.39 -5.46
CA THR A 52 32.00 -20.75 -5.72
C THR A 52 32.70 -21.31 -4.48
N GLU A 53 33.58 -20.55 -3.83
CA GLU A 53 34.29 -20.95 -2.62
C GLU A 53 33.33 -21.22 -1.45
N ILE A 54 32.38 -20.33 -1.20
CA ILE A 54 31.35 -20.48 -0.17
C ILE A 54 30.54 -21.76 -0.41
N ASN A 55 30.08 -21.99 -1.64
CA ASN A 55 29.25 -23.16 -1.95
C ASN A 55 30.01 -24.48 -1.82
N ARG A 56 31.34 -24.50 -2.07
CA ARG A 56 32.18 -25.69 -1.87
C ARG A 56 32.25 -26.15 -0.41
N ILE A 57 32.05 -25.24 0.55
CA ILE A 57 32.06 -25.58 1.98
C ILE A 57 30.89 -26.52 2.32
N GLY A 58 29.76 -26.39 1.62
CA GLY A 58 28.61 -27.29 1.79
C GLY A 58 27.93 -27.19 3.15
N LYS A 59 28.07 -26.05 3.84
CA LYS A 59 27.55 -25.81 5.20
C LYS A 59 26.34 -24.85 5.23
N GLY A 60 25.61 -24.74 4.12
CA GLY A 60 24.38 -23.94 4.02
C GLY A 60 23.13 -24.68 4.49
N ILE A 61 21.96 -24.07 4.27
CA ILE A 61 20.67 -24.73 4.52
C ILE A 61 20.30 -25.67 3.37
N ASN A 62 19.88 -26.89 3.70
CA ASN A 62 19.42 -27.85 2.71
C ASN A 62 18.05 -27.47 2.13
N ILE A 63 17.99 -27.27 0.81
CA ILE A 63 16.79 -26.97 0.03
C ILE A 63 16.56 -28.08 -1.02
N GLY A 64 16.08 -29.23 -0.55
CA GLY A 64 15.95 -30.42 -1.39
C GLY A 64 17.30 -31.09 -1.58
N THR A 65 17.78 -31.18 -2.83
CA THR A 65 19.09 -31.77 -3.18
C THR A 65 20.23 -30.76 -3.16
N ASP A 66 19.92 -29.47 -3.07
CA ASP A 66 20.91 -28.38 -3.07
C ASP A 66 21.11 -27.82 -1.65
N SER A 67 22.24 -27.17 -1.42
CA SER A 67 22.53 -26.39 -0.20
C SER A 67 22.61 -24.91 -0.53
N LEU A 68 21.86 -24.07 0.19
CA LEU A 68 21.87 -22.62 0.07
C LEU A 68 22.76 -22.01 1.15
N SER A 69 23.95 -21.58 0.75
CA SER A 69 24.95 -21.02 1.68
C SER A 69 25.07 -19.50 1.59
N CYS A 70 24.74 -18.90 0.43
CA CYS A 70 24.80 -17.45 0.26
C CYS A 70 23.76 -16.87 -0.71
N LEU A 71 23.43 -15.60 -0.50
CA LEU A 71 22.65 -14.75 -1.41
C LEU A 71 23.40 -13.43 -1.59
N LEU A 72 23.48 -12.95 -2.84
CA LEU A 72 24.20 -11.72 -3.16
C LEU A 72 23.30 -10.73 -3.88
N TYR A 73 23.40 -9.46 -3.51
CA TYR A 73 22.83 -8.34 -4.22
C TYR A 73 23.82 -7.17 -4.22
N ALA A 74 24.54 -6.98 -5.33
CA ALA A 74 25.70 -6.10 -5.38
C ALA A 74 26.68 -6.45 -4.23
N ASP A 75 27.02 -5.48 -3.38
CA ASP A 75 27.92 -5.63 -2.24
C ASP A 75 27.26 -6.26 -0.99
N ASP A 76 25.92 -6.36 -0.95
CA ASP A 76 25.22 -7.04 0.13
C ASP A 76 25.33 -8.56 -0.03
N ILE A 77 26.04 -9.20 0.90
CA ILE A 77 26.19 -10.66 0.99
C ILE A 77 25.46 -11.16 2.23
N VAL A 78 24.54 -12.12 2.03
CA VAL A 78 23.88 -12.85 3.10
C VAL A 78 24.44 -14.25 3.15
N LEU A 79 25.08 -14.62 4.25
CA LEU A 79 25.49 -15.99 4.54
C LEU A 79 24.42 -16.68 5.37
N ILE A 80 24.11 -17.93 5.04
CA ILE A 80 23.03 -18.68 5.68
C ILE A 80 23.53 -20.09 6.00
N SER A 81 23.33 -20.52 7.25
CA SER A 81 23.63 -21.87 7.71
C SER A 81 22.63 -22.28 8.79
N ASP A 82 22.38 -23.57 8.93
CA ASP A 82 21.56 -24.17 10.00
C ASP A 82 22.40 -24.57 11.23
N THR A 83 23.72 -24.38 11.19
CA THR A 83 24.65 -24.69 12.30
C THR A 83 25.60 -23.55 12.61
N VAL A 84 26.04 -23.47 13.87
CA VAL A 84 27.02 -22.48 14.34
C VAL A 84 28.37 -22.67 13.62
N ASP A 85 28.88 -23.91 13.64
CA ASP A 85 30.13 -24.29 12.95
C ASP A 85 30.08 -23.95 11.45
N GLY A 86 28.93 -24.23 10.82
CA GLY A 86 28.70 -23.91 9.43
C GLY A 86 28.82 -22.42 9.17
N LEU A 87 28.06 -21.58 9.89
CA LEU A 87 28.10 -20.13 9.69
C LEU A 87 29.51 -19.55 9.95
N GLN A 88 30.20 -20.00 11.00
CA GLN A 88 31.57 -19.56 11.28
C GLN A 88 32.55 -19.97 10.17
N SER A 89 32.40 -21.17 9.60
CA SER A 89 33.19 -21.61 8.44
C SER A 89 32.97 -20.73 7.20
N LEU A 90 31.71 -20.33 6.94
CA LEU A 90 31.40 -19.41 5.84
C LEU A 90 32.04 -18.03 6.06
N LEU A 91 32.03 -17.51 7.30
CA LEU A 91 32.66 -16.24 7.67
C LEU A 91 34.20 -16.27 7.51
N HIS A 92 34.84 -17.40 7.84
CA HIS A 92 36.27 -17.59 7.61
C HIS A 92 36.61 -17.57 6.11
N CYS A 93 35.81 -18.23 5.27
CA CYS A 93 35.99 -18.15 3.82
C CYS A 93 35.88 -16.72 3.30
N VAL A 94 34.89 -15.95 3.74
CA VAL A 94 34.78 -14.53 3.38
C VAL A 94 35.99 -13.73 3.86
N THR A 95 36.51 -14.02 5.06
CA THR A 95 37.73 -13.39 5.60
C THR A 95 38.94 -13.64 4.69
N ASP A 96 39.18 -14.88 4.30
CA ASP A 96 40.35 -15.27 3.51
C ASP A 96 40.25 -14.76 2.07
N TRP A 97 39.07 -14.85 1.47
CA TRP A 97 38.80 -14.29 0.15
C TRP A 97 38.97 -12.77 0.15
N SER A 98 38.43 -12.06 1.17
CA SER A 98 38.57 -10.61 1.28
C SER A 98 40.03 -10.17 1.41
N LYS A 99 40.85 -10.93 2.15
CA LYS A 99 42.30 -10.66 2.23
C LYS A 99 43.00 -10.86 0.88
N THR A 100 42.66 -11.94 0.17
CA THR A 100 43.24 -12.28 -1.14
C THR A 100 42.94 -11.18 -2.17
N TRP A 101 41.68 -10.74 -2.23
CA TRP A 101 41.21 -9.73 -3.17
C TRP A 101 41.29 -8.30 -2.66
N ARG A 102 41.91 -8.10 -1.49
CA ARG A 102 42.16 -6.79 -0.85
C ARG A 102 40.88 -5.96 -0.66
N LEU A 103 39.78 -6.64 -0.34
CA LEU A 103 38.53 -6.01 0.01
C LEU A 103 38.41 -5.81 1.52
N LYS A 104 37.87 -4.66 1.90
CA LYS A 104 37.60 -4.34 3.29
C LYS A 104 36.12 -4.56 3.57
N VAL A 105 35.81 -5.56 4.39
CA VAL A 105 34.44 -5.77 4.89
C VAL A 105 34.11 -4.73 5.95
N ASN A 106 32.90 -4.16 5.87
CA ASN A 106 32.40 -3.21 6.85
C ASN A 106 31.71 -3.95 8.01
N THR A 107 32.48 -4.27 9.05
CA THR A 107 31.98 -4.98 10.24
C THR A 107 30.91 -4.23 11.02
N ASP A 108 30.86 -2.89 10.93
CA ASP A 108 29.82 -2.10 11.60
C ASP A 108 28.44 -2.33 10.94
N LYS A 109 28.42 -2.59 9.63
CA LYS A 109 27.21 -2.92 8.88
C LYS A 109 26.90 -4.41 8.88
N THR A 110 27.90 -5.28 8.99
CA THR A 110 27.72 -6.73 9.05
C THR A 110 27.17 -7.16 10.41
N LYS A 111 26.07 -7.91 10.42
CA LYS A 111 25.39 -8.38 11.64
C LYS A 111 25.10 -9.86 11.57
N ILE A 112 24.96 -10.49 12.74
CA ILE A 112 24.44 -11.84 12.89
C ILE A 112 22.96 -11.77 13.27
N MET A 113 22.14 -12.61 12.66
CA MET A 113 20.74 -12.75 13.05
C MET A 113 20.40 -14.24 13.17
N HIS A 114 20.05 -14.67 14.38
CA HIS A 114 19.61 -16.04 14.63
C HIS A 114 18.11 -16.15 14.37
N VAL A 115 17.74 -16.63 13.18
CA VAL A 115 16.33 -16.87 12.82
C VAL A 115 15.81 -18.11 13.53
N ARG A 116 14.79 -17.94 14.37
CA ARG A 116 14.26 -18.99 15.25
C ARG A 116 12.77 -18.77 15.54
N LYS A 117 12.11 -19.84 16.00
CA LYS A 117 10.80 -19.69 16.66
C LYS A 117 10.98 -18.98 17.99
N ALA A 118 10.02 -18.12 18.35
CA ALA A 118 10.06 -17.37 19.60
C ALA A 118 10.23 -18.26 20.85
N SER A 119 9.72 -19.50 20.80
CA SER A 119 9.81 -20.49 21.87
C SER A 119 11.16 -21.20 22.01
N LYS A 120 12.10 -21.01 21.07
CA LYS A 120 13.44 -21.60 21.13
C LYS A 120 14.42 -20.61 21.75
N PRO A 121 15.35 -21.03 22.62
CA PRO A 121 16.31 -20.12 23.24
C PRO A 121 17.20 -19.48 22.17
N LYS A 122 17.74 -18.30 22.51
CA LYS A 122 18.81 -17.68 21.71
C LYS A 122 20.08 -18.51 21.85
N ASN A 123 20.96 -18.34 20.87
CA ASN A 123 22.30 -18.90 20.92
C ASN A 123 23.23 -17.73 21.22
N ASP A 124 24.10 -17.91 22.20
CA ASP A 124 25.00 -16.87 22.70
C ASP A 124 26.42 -17.02 22.11
N TYR A 125 26.57 -17.80 21.03
CA TYR A 125 27.82 -17.94 20.31
C TYR A 125 28.26 -16.60 19.69
N GLU A 126 29.51 -16.24 19.94
CA GLU A 126 30.14 -15.05 19.39
C GLU A 126 30.80 -15.36 18.04
N PHE A 127 30.16 -14.95 16.95
CA PHE A 127 30.72 -15.11 15.61
C PHE A 127 31.80 -14.07 15.34
N GLN A 128 32.87 -14.50 14.68
CA GLN A 128 34.00 -13.65 14.34
C GLN A 128 34.16 -13.47 12.84
N LEU A 129 34.50 -12.26 12.43
CA LEU A 129 34.88 -11.91 11.06
C LEU A 129 36.09 -10.99 11.10
N ASN A 130 37.17 -11.33 10.38
CA ASN A 130 38.45 -10.59 10.47
C ASN A 130 38.95 -10.39 11.92
N ASN A 131 38.82 -11.41 12.78
CA ASN A 131 39.14 -11.36 14.21
C ASN A 131 38.34 -10.33 15.03
N MET A 132 37.23 -9.82 14.50
CA MET A 132 36.30 -8.95 15.21
C MET A 132 34.99 -9.70 15.49
N THR A 133 34.47 -9.57 16.70
CA THR A 133 33.16 -10.12 17.05
C THR A 133 32.05 -9.33 16.37
N LEU A 134 31.15 -10.03 15.68
CA LEU A 134 29.99 -9.44 15.03
C LEU A 134 28.83 -9.27 16.02
N GLU A 135 28.12 -8.15 15.91
CA GLU A 135 26.93 -7.91 16.72
C GLU A 135 25.77 -8.83 16.29
N THR A 136 25.15 -9.49 17.27
CA THR A 136 23.92 -10.27 17.09
C THR A 136 22.69 -9.38 17.27
N VAL A 137 21.85 -9.30 16.25
CA VAL A 137 20.65 -8.45 16.22
C VAL A 137 19.37 -9.29 16.13
N SER A 138 18.26 -8.74 16.63
CA SER A 138 16.93 -9.34 16.51
C SER A 138 16.18 -8.93 15.25
N LYS A 139 16.65 -7.88 14.56
CA LYS A 139 16.11 -7.43 13.29
C LYS A 139 17.18 -6.77 12.42
N TYR A 140 17.04 -6.89 11.11
CA TYR A 140 17.98 -6.32 10.15
C TYR A 140 17.23 -5.80 8.92
N ARG A 141 17.65 -4.64 8.39
CA ARG A 141 17.10 -4.08 7.16
C ARG A 141 17.85 -4.64 5.96
N TYR A 142 17.17 -5.43 5.14
CA TYR A 142 17.74 -6.03 3.94
C TYR A 142 16.87 -5.69 2.73
N LEU A 143 17.48 -5.08 1.70
CA LEU A 143 16.81 -4.65 0.47
C LEU A 143 15.49 -3.90 0.72
N GLY A 144 15.49 -2.99 1.70
CA GLY A 144 14.32 -2.16 2.02
C GLY A 144 13.24 -2.82 2.89
N LEU A 145 13.38 -4.10 3.26
CA LEU A 145 12.48 -4.79 4.20
C LEU A 145 13.18 -5.04 5.54
N VAL A 146 12.41 -5.06 6.63
CA VAL A 146 12.92 -5.43 7.96
C VAL A 146 12.63 -6.90 8.22
N ILE A 147 13.68 -7.69 8.22
CA ILE A 147 13.62 -9.10 8.60
C ILE A 147 13.85 -9.19 10.11
N THR A 148 13.00 -9.92 10.79
CA THR A 148 13.05 -10.15 12.24
C THR A 148 13.49 -11.58 12.53
N GLU A 149 14.06 -11.83 13.72
CA GLU A 149 14.52 -13.15 14.15
C GLU A 149 13.39 -14.21 14.15
N ASN A 150 12.13 -13.80 14.21
CA ASN A 150 10.95 -14.66 14.17
C ASN A 150 10.18 -14.59 12.83
N LEU A 151 10.71 -13.90 11.82
CA LEU A 151 10.09 -13.71 10.50
C LEU A 151 8.67 -13.13 10.53
N ASP A 152 8.38 -12.27 11.52
CA ASP A 152 7.17 -11.46 11.53
C ASP A 152 7.39 -10.15 10.75
N TYR A 153 6.57 -9.93 9.73
CA TYR A 153 6.62 -8.74 8.88
C TYR A 153 5.89 -7.52 9.45
N LYS A 154 5.36 -7.58 10.67
CA LYS A 154 4.74 -6.41 11.32
C LYS A 154 5.67 -5.20 11.37
N GLU A 155 6.94 -5.41 11.70
CA GLU A 155 7.95 -4.33 11.71
C GLU A 155 8.20 -3.77 10.31
N THR A 156 8.31 -4.63 9.29
CA THR A 156 8.37 -4.22 7.88
C THR A 156 7.18 -3.32 7.54
N THR A 157 5.96 -3.78 7.82
CA THR A 157 4.75 -3.01 7.50
C THR A 157 4.70 -1.67 8.24
N ASN A 158 5.15 -1.62 9.51
CA ASN A 158 5.22 -0.37 10.27
C ASN A 158 6.18 0.65 9.62
N GLU A 159 7.32 0.20 9.12
CA GLU A 159 8.27 1.09 8.42
C GLU A 159 7.75 1.56 7.06
N LEU A 160 7.09 0.68 6.30
CA LEU A 160 6.45 1.03 5.03
C LEU A 160 5.32 2.05 5.26
N VAL A 161 4.47 1.83 6.27
CA VAL A 161 3.42 2.79 6.67
C VAL A 161 4.02 4.11 7.12
N SER A 162 5.11 4.09 7.89
CA SER A 162 5.79 5.32 8.33
C SER A 162 6.33 6.11 7.13
N SER A 163 6.91 5.42 6.14
CA SER A 163 7.44 6.03 4.92
C SER A 163 6.33 6.53 4.00
N GLY A 164 5.28 5.74 3.82
CA GLY A 164 4.07 6.13 3.09
C GLY A 164 3.36 7.31 3.74
N SER A 165 3.35 7.40 5.08
CA SER A 165 2.76 8.52 5.81
C SER A 165 3.51 9.83 5.57
N ARG A 166 4.85 9.79 5.45
CA ARG A 166 5.65 10.97 5.05
C ARG A 166 5.33 11.38 3.61
N SER A 167 5.25 10.42 2.69
CA SER A 167 4.87 10.67 1.29
C SER A 167 3.46 11.27 1.19
N LEU A 168 2.48 10.67 1.88
CA LEU A 168 1.12 11.20 1.98
C LEU A 168 1.12 12.60 2.61
N GLY A 169 1.93 12.86 3.63
CA GLY A 169 2.07 14.19 4.23
C GLY A 169 2.49 15.26 3.20
N SER A 170 3.42 14.92 2.31
CA SER A 170 3.83 15.81 1.20
C SER A 170 2.70 16.04 0.19
N LEU A 171 1.97 14.99 -0.20
CA LEU A 171 0.77 15.11 -1.04
C LEU A 171 -0.29 16.01 -0.39
N VAL A 172 -0.60 15.76 0.89
CA VAL A 172 -1.60 16.52 1.64
C VAL A 172 -1.21 18.00 1.79
N SER A 173 0.07 18.28 2.05
CA SER A 173 0.58 19.65 2.11
C SER A 173 0.38 20.39 0.78
N LYS A 174 0.74 19.77 -0.34
CA LYS A 174 0.53 20.35 -1.68
C LYS A 174 -0.95 20.51 -2.00
N TYR A 175 -1.78 19.53 -1.65
CA TYR A 175 -3.22 19.57 -1.83
C TYR A 175 -3.84 20.78 -1.13
N TYR A 176 -3.43 21.09 0.11
CA TYR A 176 -3.94 22.28 0.79
C TYR A 176 -3.33 23.58 0.26
N ALA A 177 -2.05 23.59 -0.13
CA ALA A 177 -1.41 24.77 -0.71
C ALA A 177 -2.06 25.22 -2.03
N MET A 178 -2.68 24.30 -2.77
CA MET A 178 -3.40 24.55 -4.03
C MET A 178 -4.91 24.78 -3.84
N ASP A 179 -5.40 24.85 -2.60
CA ASP A 179 -6.84 24.81 -2.25
C ASP A 179 -7.62 23.62 -2.87
N GLY A 180 -6.92 22.50 -2.99
CA GLY A 180 -7.44 21.25 -3.51
C GLY A 180 -6.77 20.78 -4.80
N MET A 181 -7.23 19.65 -5.30
CA MET A 181 -6.90 19.08 -6.60
C MET A 181 -8.15 18.40 -7.15
N ASP A 182 -8.21 18.19 -8.47
CA ASP A 182 -9.18 17.30 -9.07
C ASP A 182 -8.92 15.83 -8.67
N PHE A 183 -9.94 14.98 -8.83
CA PHE A 183 -9.89 13.58 -8.42
C PHE A 183 -8.81 12.78 -9.14
N ASP A 184 -8.67 12.95 -10.45
CA ASP A 184 -7.77 12.15 -11.26
C ASP A 184 -6.31 12.50 -10.93
N THR A 185 -5.99 13.79 -10.78
CA THR A 185 -4.68 14.25 -10.33
C THR A 185 -4.36 13.75 -8.93
N TYR A 186 -5.28 13.90 -7.97
CA TYR A 186 -5.05 13.44 -6.59
C TYR A 186 -4.80 11.93 -6.52
N THR A 187 -5.64 11.15 -7.22
CA THR A 187 -5.53 9.69 -7.31
C THR A 187 -4.21 9.29 -7.97
N LYS A 188 -3.84 9.94 -9.09
CA LYS A 188 -2.59 9.63 -9.79
C LYS A 188 -1.36 9.90 -8.94
N ILE A 189 -1.35 10.99 -8.15
CA ILE A 189 -0.23 11.28 -7.26
C ILE A 189 -0.19 10.26 -6.12
N PHE A 190 -1.33 9.92 -5.50
CA PHE A 190 -1.38 8.88 -4.47
C PHE A 190 -0.86 7.53 -5.00
N ASP A 191 -1.32 7.10 -6.17
CA ASP A 191 -0.95 5.84 -6.81
C ASP A 191 0.52 5.78 -7.23
N SER A 192 1.14 6.92 -7.53
CA SER A 192 2.54 6.99 -7.98
C SER A 192 3.54 7.27 -6.86
N THR A 193 3.10 7.83 -5.73
CA THR A 193 4.02 8.28 -4.67
C THR A 193 3.79 7.60 -3.32
N VAL A 194 2.58 7.11 -3.03
CA VAL A 194 2.25 6.49 -1.75
C VAL A 194 2.11 4.98 -1.91
N LEU A 195 1.25 4.51 -2.83
CA LEU A 195 1.02 3.08 -3.04
C LEU A 195 2.30 2.26 -3.31
N PRO A 196 3.26 2.71 -4.13
CA PRO A 196 4.46 1.92 -4.42
C PRO A 196 5.31 1.66 -3.18
N ILE A 197 5.29 2.59 -2.22
CA ILE A 197 5.97 2.43 -0.92
C ILE A 197 5.25 1.35 -0.11
N LEU A 198 3.92 1.39 -0.05
CA LEU A 198 3.12 0.47 0.76
C LEU A 198 3.11 -0.96 0.21
N GLU A 199 3.27 -1.12 -1.10
CA GLU A 199 3.26 -2.40 -1.80
C GLU A 199 4.66 -3.02 -1.99
N TYR A 200 5.71 -2.30 -1.61
CA TYR A 200 7.08 -2.73 -1.84
C TYR A 200 7.35 -4.11 -1.20
N GLY A 201 7.62 -5.13 -2.02
CA GLY A 201 7.88 -6.49 -1.55
C GLY A 201 6.65 -7.29 -1.10
N SER A 202 5.42 -6.80 -1.33
CA SER A 202 4.21 -7.38 -0.72
C SER A 202 3.86 -8.79 -1.18
N GLY A 203 4.41 -9.26 -2.30
CA GLY A 203 4.29 -10.67 -2.69
C GLY A 203 4.97 -11.62 -1.68
N VAL A 204 5.97 -11.14 -0.94
CA VAL A 204 6.72 -11.92 0.06
C VAL A 204 6.08 -11.80 1.44
N TRP A 205 5.87 -10.56 1.92
CA TRP A 205 5.39 -10.31 3.28
C TRP A 205 3.87 -10.24 3.42
N GLY A 206 3.13 -10.22 2.32
CA GLY A 206 1.68 -9.98 2.29
C GLY A 206 0.79 -11.14 2.77
N ASN A 207 1.37 -12.17 3.39
CA ASN A 207 0.65 -13.37 3.83
C ASN A 207 -0.38 -13.11 4.95
N LYS A 208 -0.37 -11.92 5.54
CA LYS A 208 -1.32 -11.48 6.58
C LYS A 208 -1.91 -10.12 6.21
N ARG A 209 -3.11 -9.86 6.75
CA ARG A 209 -3.74 -8.55 6.67
C ARG A 209 -3.13 -7.61 7.72
N TYR A 210 -2.81 -6.39 7.30
CA TYR A 210 -2.29 -5.35 8.17
C TYR A 210 -3.15 -4.08 8.07
N ASP A 211 -4.05 -3.87 9.01
CA ASP A 211 -5.01 -2.75 8.98
C ASP A 211 -4.36 -1.36 9.10
N SER A 212 -3.07 -1.28 9.48
CA SER A 212 -2.31 -0.03 9.44
C SER A 212 -2.18 0.54 8.03
N LEU A 213 -2.13 -0.31 7.00
CA LEU A 213 -2.09 0.11 5.59
C LEU A 213 -3.41 0.75 5.19
N GLU A 214 -4.53 0.10 5.49
CA GLU A 214 -5.88 0.60 5.17
C GLU A 214 -6.17 1.92 5.88
N ARG A 215 -5.75 2.06 7.15
CA ARG A 215 -5.88 3.33 7.88
C ARG A 215 -5.18 4.49 7.18
N LEU A 216 -4.04 4.24 6.54
CA LEU A 216 -3.34 5.28 5.77
C LEU A 216 -4.09 5.63 4.48
N GLN A 217 -4.66 4.64 3.78
CA GLN A 217 -5.55 4.89 2.63
C GLN A 217 -6.78 5.71 3.04
N TYR A 218 -7.44 5.35 4.14
CA TYR A 218 -8.60 6.08 4.66
C TYR A 218 -8.26 7.52 5.00
N ARG A 219 -7.06 7.79 5.54
CA ARG A 219 -6.59 9.17 5.76
C ARG A 219 -6.49 9.95 4.45
N ALA A 220 -5.97 9.33 3.39
CA ALA A 220 -5.90 9.96 2.07
C ALA A 220 -7.30 10.24 1.50
N ILE A 221 -8.22 9.28 1.58
CA ILE A 221 -9.61 9.41 1.16
C ILE A 221 -10.31 10.55 1.91
N ARG A 222 -10.22 10.57 3.24
CA ARG A 222 -10.84 11.61 4.09
C ARG A 222 -10.31 13.00 3.77
N THR A 223 -9.02 13.12 3.48
CA THR A 223 -8.39 14.39 3.11
C THR A 223 -8.96 14.92 1.80
N PHE A 224 -9.10 14.05 0.79
CA PHE A 224 -9.68 14.43 -0.49
C PHE A 224 -11.16 14.81 -0.35
N LEU A 225 -11.96 13.95 0.27
CA LEU A 225 -13.39 14.20 0.48
C LEU A 225 -13.65 15.38 1.41
N GLY A 226 -12.71 15.73 2.29
CA GLY A 226 -12.89 16.80 3.28
C GLY A 226 -13.89 16.43 4.38
N VAL A 227 -13.84 15.18 4.86
CA VAL A 227 -14.74 14.64 5.88
C VAL A 227 -13.98 14.27 7.17
N SER A 228 -14.69 14.15 8.29
CA SER A 228 -14.08 13.89 9.59
C SER A 228 -13.52 12.47 9.71
N LEU A 229 -12.75 12.21 10.76
CA LEU A 229 -12.27 10.86 11.12
C LEU A 229 -13.41 9.91 11.51
N THR A 230 -14.58 10.45 11.91
CA THR A 230 -15.74 9.68 12.37
C THR A 230 -16.73 9.35 11.25
N THR A 231 -16.48 9.79 10.01
CA THR A 231 -17.32 9.42 8.87
C THR A 231 -17.19 7.92 8.58
N PRO A 232 -18.30 7.18 8.38
CA PRO A 232 -18.27 5.74 8.16
C PRO A 232 -17.33 5.32 7.03
N ILE A 233 -16.52 4.28 7.28
CA ILE A 233 -15.57 3.74 6.28
C ILE A 233 -16.28 3.31 4.99
N PRO A 234 -17.40 2.53 5.04
CA PRO A 234 -18.10 2.12 3.82
C PRO A 234 -18.56 3.29 2.96
N ALA A 235 -18.97 4.42 3.55
CA ALA A 235 -19.40 5.58 2.77
C ALA A 235 -18.21 6.27 2.08
N ILE A 236 -17.08 6.46 2.77
CA ILE A 236 -15.94 7.14 2.17
C ILE A 236 -15.24 6.30 1.09
N THR A 237 -15.16 4.97 1.28
CA THR A 237 -14.60 4.06 0.27
C THR A 237 -15.57 3.89 -0.89
N GLY A 238 -16.88 3.83 -0.60
CA GLY A 238 -17.93 3.76 -1.61
C GLY A 238 -17.95 4.99 -2.52
N ASP A 239 -17.85 6.21 -1.97
CA ASP A 239 -17.81 7.43 -2.79
C ASP A 239 -16.51 7.51 -3.63
N MET A 240 -15.35 7.15 -3.06
CA MET A 240 -14.08 7.16 -3.82
C MET A 240 -13.97 6.03 -4.84
N GLY A 241 -14.64 4.89 -4.60
CA GLY A 241 -14.47 3.66 -5.39
C GLY A 241 -13.08 3.01 -5.24
N TRP A 242 -12.33 3.36 -4.18
CA TRP A 242 -10.99 2.81 -3.95
C TRP A 242 -11.08 1.48 -3.21
N TYR A 243 -10.59 0.41 -3.85
CA TYR A 243 -10.47 -0.90 -3.22
C TYR A 243 -9.41 -0.90 -2.10
N PRO A 244 -9.55 -1.79 -1.10
CA PRO A 244 -8.55 -1.95 -0.04
C PRO A 244 -7.16 -2.27 -0.60
N ILE A 245 -6.11 -1.74 0.04
CA ILE A 245 -4.71 -2.02 -0.33
C ILE A 245 -4.43 -3.52 -0.24
N HIS A 246 -5.06 -4.23 0.70
CA HIS A 246 -4.91 -5.67 0.87
C HIS A 246 -5.22 -6.46 -0.41
N HIS A 247 -6.15 -5.99 -1.24
CA HIS A 247 -6.49 -6.66 -2.50
C HIS A 247 -5.31 -6.61 -3.47
N ARG A 248 -4.64 -5.45 -3.53
CA ARG A 248 -3.43 -5.26 -4.35
C ARG A 248 -2.28 -6.13 -3.85
N ILE A 249 -2.17 -6.30 -2.53
CA ILE A 249 -1.20 -7.21 -1.91
C ILE A 249 -1.47 -8.67 -2.29
N GLN A 250 -2.72 -9.13 -2.22
CA GLN A 250 -3.12 -10.47 -2.64
C GLN A 250 -2.80 -10.71 -4.12
N VAL A 251 -3.10 -9.73 -4.99
CA VAL A 251 -2.71 -9.79 -6.40
C VAL A 251 -1.19 -9.86 -6.58
N ASN A 252 -0.40 -9.18 -5.75
CA ASN A 252 1.07 -9.27 -5.79
C ASN A 252 1.60 -10.64 -5.36
N ILE A 253 0.92 -11.35 -4.44
CA ILE A 253 1.23 -12.74 -4.10
C ILE A 253 1.01 -13.64 -5.32
N VAL A 254 -0.13 -13.48 -6.02
CA VAL A 254 -0.44 -14.23 -7.24
C VAL A 254 0.58 -13.94 -8.34
N ARG A 255 0.99 -12.67 -8.51
CA ARG A 255 2.05 -12.29 -9.45
C ARG A 255 3.37 -12.95 -9.12
N LEU A 256 3.76 -12.99 -7.83
CA LEU A 256 4.98 -13.67 -7.41
C LEU A 256 4.89 -15.18 -7.67
N TYR A 257 3.77 -15.82 -7.33
CA TYR A 257 3.52 -17.23 -7.65
C TYR A 257 3.67 -17.51 -9.15
N CYS A 258 2.98 -16.75 -9.99
CA CYS A 258 3.04 -16.89 -11.45
C CYS A 258 4.47 -16.72 -11.99
N ARG A 259 5.26 -15.82 -11.39
CA ARG A 259 6.68 -15.66 -11.72
C ARG A 259 7.49 -16.88 -11.31
N LEU A 260 7.32 -17.36 -10.08
CA LEU A 260 8.08 -18.49 -9.54
C LEU A 260 7.82 -19.79 -10.31
N VAL A 261 6.59 -20.02 -10.76
CA VAL A 261 6.24 -21.19 -11.60
C VAL A 261 6.93 -21.16 -12.96
N LYS A 262 7.14 -19.98 -13.54
CA LYS A 262 7.77 -19.81 -14.86
C LYS A 262 9.30 -19.84 -14.84
N LEU A 263 9.91 -19.73 -13.66
CA LEU A 263 11.36 -19.72 -13.56
C LEU A 263 11.93 -21.11 -13.89
N PRO A 264 13.07 -21.20 -14.60
CA PRO A 264 13.77 -22.46 -14.78
C PRO A 264 14.16 -23.11 -13.44
N ASP A 265 14.14 -24.43 -13.37
CA ASP A 265 14.49 -25.20 -12.16
C ASP A 265 15.97 -25.02 -11.73
N THR A 266 16.81 -24.44 -12.58
CA THR A 266 18.18 -24.04 -12.24
C THR A 266 18.23 -22.81 -11.33
N ARG A 267 17.17 -21.99 -11.27
CA ARG A 267 17.15 -20.74 -10.49
C ARG A 267 16.88 -21.02 -9.02
N ILE A 268 17.66 -20.40 -8.13
CA ILE A 268 17.51 -20.56 -6.67
C ILE A 268 16.08 -20.27 -6.20
N CYS A 269 15.45 -19.19 -6.66
CA CYS A 269 14.06 -18.87 -6.27
C CYS A 269 13.07 -19.98 -6.65
N ARG A 270 13.27 -20.65 -7.80
CA ARG A 270 12.44 -21.78 -8.24
C ARG A 270 12.66 -22.99 -7.35
N LYS A 271 13.93 -23.31 -7.06
CA LYS A 271 14.31 -24.41 -6.14
C LYS A 271 13.71 -24.22 -4.74
N VAL A 272 13.83 -23.01 -4.17
CA VAL A 272 13.25 -22.66 -2.87
C VAL A 272 11.72 -22.75 -2.91
N PHE A 273 11.08 -22.31 -4.00
CA PHE A 273 9.63 -22.45 -4.16
C PHE A 273 9.18 -23.90 -4.20
N ILE A 274 9.86 -24.77 -4.97
CA ILE A 274 9.56 -26.22 -5.01
C ILE A 274 9.80 -26.84 -3.62
N TRP A 275 10.88 -26.47 -2.94
CA TRP A 275 11.17 -26.92 -1.59
C TRP A 275 10.06 -26.50 -0.60
N ASP A 276 9.65 -25.24 -0.62
CA ASP A 276 8.57 -24.70 0.23
C ASP A 276 7.23 -25.41 -0.05
N GLN A 277 6.95 -25.72 -1.32
CA GLN A 277 5.80 -26.52 -1.74
C GLN A 277 5.88 -27.95 -1.17
N ASN A 278 7.03 -28.62 -1.24
CA ASN A 278 7.19 -29.98 -0.74
C ASN A 278 6.99 -30.08 0.78
N ILE A 279 7.55 -29.12 1.52
CA ILE A 279 7.43 -29.10 2.99
C ILE A 279 6.06 -28.62 3.48
N SER A 280 5.25 -28.00 2.61
CA SER A 280 3.92 -27.46 2.94
C SER A 280 2.92 -28.52 3.45
N THR A 281 3.13 -29.79 3.09
CA THR A 281 2.35 -30.93 3.59
C THR A 281 2.59 -31.20 5.08
N ARG A 282 3.80 -30.91 5.56
CA ARG A 282 4.22 -31.13 6.95
C ARG A 282 4.09 -29.87 7.81
N TYR A 283 4.30 -28.69 7.22
CA TYR A 283 4.27 -27.41 7.91
C TYR A 283 3.16 -26.52 7.36
N ARG A 284 2.26 -26.09 8.23
CA ARG A 284 1.11 -25.24 7.86
C ARG A 284 1.48 -23.79 7.52
N ASP A 285 2.57 -23.29 8.09
CA ASP A 285 2.99 -21.89 7.99
C ASP A 285 4.14 -21.75 6.97
N THR A 286 3.84 -22.07 5.71
CA THR A 286 4.75 -21.90 4.57
C THR A 286 4.19 -20.85 3.61
N TRP A 287 5.07 -20.22 2.82
CA TRP A 287 4.61 -19.20 1.87
C TRP A 287 3.64 -19.80 0.84
N PHE A 288 3.92 -21.01 0.35
CA PHE A 288 3.07 -21.77 -0.57
C PHE A 288 1.68 -22.02 0.02
N ASN A 289 1.57 -22.41 1.29
CA ASN A 289 0.26 -22.62 1.93
C ASN A 289 -0.54 -21.32 2.07
N HIS A 290 0.13 -20.17 2.29
CA HIS A 290 -0.55 -18.87 2.29
C HIS A 290 -1.05 -18.49 0.90
N ALA A 291 -0.24 -18.67 -0.13
CA ALA A 291 -0.67 -18.47 -1.51
C ALA A 291 -1.84 -19.42 -1.87
N LYS A 292 -1.72 -20.71 -1.52
CA LYS A 292 -2.76 -21.72 -1.75
C LYS A 292 -4.10 -21.33 -1.14
N LYS A 293 -4.13 -20.89 0.12
CA LYS A 293 -5.36 -20.39 0.76
C LYS A 293 -6.04 -19.26 -0.01
N LEU A 294 -5.26 -18.36 -0.61
CA LEU A 294 -5.79 -17.28 -1.45
C LEU A 294 -6.40 -17.82 -2.76
N PHE A 295 -5.74 -18.77 -3.41
CA PHE A 295 -6.32 -19.42 -4.59
C PHE A 295 -7.59 -20.21 -4.24
N ASP A 296 -7.58 -20.95 -3.13
CA ASP A 296 -8.71 -21.72 -2.63
C ASP A 296 -9.91 -20.80 -2.32
N SER A 297 -9.68 -19.64 -1.67
CA SER A 297 -10.76 -18.67 -1.40
C SER A 297 -11.36 -18.10 -2.69
N CYS A 298 -10.57 -18.04 -3.76
CA CYS A 298 -11.03 -17.58 -5.08
C CYS A 298 -11.67 -18.69 -5.94
N GLY A 299 -11.81 -19.92 -5.42
CA GLY A 299 -12.31 -21.07 -6.19
C GLY A 299 -11.32 -21.58 -7.26
N LEU A 300 -10.01 -21.34 -7.07
CA LEU A 300 -8.94 -21.67 -8.00
C LEU A 300 -8.03 -22.79 -7.46
N SER A 301 -8.57 -23.70 -6.65
CA SER A 301 -7.82 -24.82 -6.04
C SER A 301 -7.18 -25.75 -7.08
N ASP A 302 -7.80 -25.90 -8.25
CA ASP A 302 -7.34 -26.85 -9.28
C ASP A 302 -6.01 -26.44 -9.91
N VAL A 303 -5.64 -25.17 -9.82
CA VAL A 303 -4.43 -24.60 -10.43
C VAL A 303 -3.17 -25.38 -10.03
N PHE A 304 -3.12 -25.87 -8.79
CA PHE A 304 -1.94 -26.59 -8.28
C PHE A 304 -1.74 -27.99 -8.89
N PHE A 305 -2.75 -28.55 -9.53
CA PHE A 305 -2.71 -29.90 -10.12
C PHE A 305 -2.47 -29.88 -11.63
N LEU A 306 -2.48 -28.69 -12.26
CA LEU A 306 -2.27 -28.56 -13.69
C LEU A 306 -0.79 -28.72 -14.05
N GLU A 307 -0.49 -29.57 -15.02
CA GLU A 307 0.87 -29.74 -15.55
C GLU A 307 1.37 -28.47 -16.27
N ASN A 308 0.46 -27.66 -16.80
CA ASN A 308 0.73 -26.47 -17.61
C ASN A 308 0.40 -25.14 -16.90
N GLN A 309 0.67 -25.04 -15.59
CA GLN A 309 0.42 -23.82 -14.79
C GLN A 309 0.97 -22.53 -15.42
N HIS A 310 2.06 -22.60 -16.17
CA HIS A 310 2.69 -21.44 -16.81
C HIS A 310 1.80 -20.79 -17.88
N ILE A 311 0.96 -21.57 -18.58
CA ILE A 311 0.10 -21.10 -19.69
C ILE A 311 -1.04 -20.23 -19.18
N ILE A 312 -1.62 -20.58 -18.03
CA ILE A 312 -2.81 -19.91 -17.48
C ILE A 312 -2.50 -18.69 -16.61
N THR A 313 -1.23 -18.38 -16.37
CA THR A 313 -0.82 -17.30 -15.44
C THR A 313 -1.45 -15.92 -15.69
N PRO A 314 -1.69 -15.44 -16.93
CA PRO A 314 -2.37 -14.14 -17.12
C PRO A 314 -3.85 -14.21 -16.68
N TYR A 315 -4.51 -15.33 -16.93
CA TYR A 315 -5.89 -15.58 -16.52
C TYR A 315 -6.02 -15.62 -15.00
N LEU A 316 -5.05 -16.25 -14.29
CA LEU A 316 -5.06 -16.32 -12.83
C LEU A 316 -5.09 -14.96 -12.14
N ILE A 317 -4.28 -14.02 -12.62
CA ILE A 317 -4.21 -12.67 -12.05
C ILE A 317 -5.56 -11.96 -12.20
N ASP A 318 -6.17 -12.06 -13.40
CA ASP A 318 -7.44 -11.42 -13.70
C ASP A 318 -8.62 -12.07 -12.96
N SER A 319 -8.64 -13.40 -12.87
CA SER A 319 -9.64 -14.15 -12.10
C SER A 319 -9.60 -13.81 -10.62
N VAL A 320 -8.41 -13.80 -10.00
CA VAL A 320 -8.28 -13.41 -8.58
C VAL A 320 -8.69 -11.96 -8.38
N LYS A 321 -8.25 -11.05 -9.26
CA LYS A 321 -8.64 -9.63 -9.17
C LYS A 321 -10.16 -9.48 -9.24
N THR A 322 -10.80 -10.10 -10.23
CA THR A 322 -12.26 -10.05 -10.42
C THR A 322 -13.00 -10.65 -9.23
N HIS A 323 -12.52 -11.79 -8.70
CA HIS A 323 -13.11 -12.41 -7.51
C HIS A 323 -13.05 -11.47 -6.30
N LEU A 324 -11.86 -10.92 -5.99
CA LEU A 324 -11.67 -9.99 -4.87
C LEU A 324 -12.52 -8.73 -5.03
N GLU A 325 -12.66 -8.21 -6.26
CA GLU A 325 -13.52 -7.04 -6.53
C GLU A 325 -15.01 -7.35 -6.30
N ASN A 326 -15.48 -8.52 -6.73
CA ASN A 326 -16.87 -8.95 -6.54
C ASN A 326 -17.19 -9.25 -5.08
N GLU A 327 -16.30 -9.96 -4.37
CA GLU A 327 -16.42 -10.21 -2.94
C GLU A 327 -16.49 -8.89 -2.16
N HIS A 328 -15.64 -7.91 -2.53
CA HIS A 328 -15.67 -6.59 -1.91
C HIS A 328 -16.95 -5.83 -2.17
N LYS A 329 -17.44 -5.83 -3.42
CA LYS A 329 -18.70 -5.18 -3.80
C LYS A 329 -19.86 -5.72 -2.95
N GLN A 330 -19.95 -7.03 -2.82
CA GLN A 330 -20.96 -7.68 -2.00
C GLN A 330 -20.82 -7.31 -0.52
N SER A 331 -19.63 -7.49 0.05
CA SER A 331 -19.35 -7.15 1.45
C SER A 331 -19.63 -5.68 1.76
N TRP A 332 -19.24 -4.77 0.87
CA TRP A 332 -19.51 -3.34 1.02
C TRP A 332 -21.03 -3.05 0.99
N SER A 333 -21.77 -3.69 0.07
CA SER A 333 -23.23 -3.56 -0.02
C SER A 333 -23.92 -4.02 1.28
N ASP A 334 -23.51 -5.18 1.81
CA ASP A 334 -24.03 -5.69 3.08
C ASP A 334 -23.73 -4.74 4.25
N ASN A 335 -22.50 -4.20 4.29
CA ASN A 335 -22.09 -3.23 5.31
C ASN A 335 -22.92 -1.95 5.27
N ILE A 336 -23.20 -1.38 4.09
CA ILE A 336 -24.01 -0.14 4.02
C ILE A 336 -25.46 -0.38 4.47
N GLN A 337 -26.04 -1.55 4.16
CA GLN A 337 -27.42 -1.86 4.52
C GLN A 337 -27.60 -2.03 6.03
N GLN A 338 -26.62 -2.65 6.69
CA GLN A 338 -26.62 -2.92 8.12
C GLN A 338 -26.30 -1.69 8.98
N MET A 339 -25.73 -0.62 8.41
CA MET A 339 -25.33 0.58 9.17
C MET A 339 -26.45 1.62 9.28
N PRO A 340 -27.07 1.84 10.47
CA PRO A 340 -28.17 2.79 10.61
C PRO A 340 -27.77 4.25 10.33
N LYS A 341 -26.48 4.58 10.52
CA LYS A 341 -25.93 5.91 10.22
C LYS A 341 -26.04 6.27 8.73
N LEU A 342 -26.03 5.28 7.85
CA LEU A 342 -26.04 5.45 6.41
C LEU A 342 -27.46 5.46 5.82
N ARG A 343 -28.48 5.83 6.63
CA ARG A 343 -29.90 5.86 6.23
C ARG A 343 -30.14 6.61 4.92
N THR A 344 -29.46 7.74 4.72
CA THR A 344 -29.60 8.61 3.55
C THR A 344 -28.71 8.12 2.41
N TYR A 345 -27.46 7.74 2.71
CA TYR A 345 -26.48 7.26 1.75
C TYR A 345 -26.98 6.06 0.94
N LYS A 346 -27.59 5.08 1.61
CA LYS A 346 -28.07 3.84 0.96
C LYS A 346 -29.29 4.03 0.05
N LEU A 347 -29.93 5.20 0.05
CA LEU A 347 -31.06 5.51 -0.84
C LEU A 347 -30.61 5.71 -2.28
N PHE A 348 -29.37 6.18 -2.47
CA PHE A 348 -28.86 6.56 -3.79
C PHE A 348 -27.51 5.93 -4.16
N LYS A 349 -26.74 5.43 -3.19
CA LYS A 349 -25.50 4.72 -3.46
C LYS A 349 -25.74 3.22 -3.40
N THR A 350 -25.93 2.60 -4.57
CA THR A 350 -26.20 1.16 -4.70
C THR A 350 -24.97 0.37 -5.15
N GLU A 351 -24.06 0.99 -5.90
CA GLU A 351 -22.89 0.34 -6.49
C GLU A 351 -21.58 0.85 -5.87
N PHE A 352 -20.60 -0.04 -5.71
CA PHE A 352 -19.23 0.35 -5.32
C PHE A 352 -18.45 0.83 -6.55
N GLU A 353 -18.47 2.14 -6.76
CA GLU A 353 -17.76 2.81 -7.84
C GLU A 353 -17.46 4.26 -7.47
N THR A 354 -16.49 4.89 -8.13
CA THR A 354 -16.19 6.30 -7.89
C THR A 354 -17.38 7.18 -8.27
N GLU A 355 -17.81 8.02 -7.34
CA GLU A 355 -18.89 8.96 -7.58
C GLU A 355 -18.54 10.04 -8.60
N THR A 356 -19.47 10.29 -9.51
CA THR A 356 -19.26 11.19 -10.65
C THR A 356 -19.08 12.65 -10.23
N PHE A 357 -19.65 13.09 -9.10
CA PHE A 357 -19.45 14.45 -8.60
C PHE A 357 -18.00 14.73 -8.17
N LEU A 358 -17.24 13.70 -7.77
CA LEU A 358 -15.82 13.86 -7.38
C LEU A 358 -14.93 14.24 -8.57
N LYS A 359 -15.33 13.85 -9.77
CA LYS A 359 -14.65 14.18 -11.04
C LYS A 359 -15.05 15.55 -11.60
N ARG A 360 -15.94 16.28 -10.92
CA ARG A 360 -16.35 17.63 -11.33
C ARG A 360 -15.42 18.68 -10.73
N CYS A 361 -15.36 19.85 -11.38
CA CYS A 361 -14.64 21.02 -10.89
C CYS A 361 -15.40 21.66 -9.71
N LEU A 362 -15.26 21.05 -8.54
CA LEU A 362 -15.75 21.56 -7.26
C LEU A 362 -14.56 22.05 -6.43
N THR A 363 -14.75 23.19 -5.76
CA THR A 363 -13.81 23.61 -4.72
C THR A 363 -13.79 22.58 -3.58
N ARG A 364 -12.72 22.58 -2.78
CA ARG A 364 -12.59 21.71 -1.62
C ARG A 364 -13.79 21.82 -0.66
N SER A 365 -14.26 23.04 -0.39
CA SER A 365 -15.41 23.28 0.50
C SER A 365 -16.72 22.75 -0.08
N GLN A 366 -16.95 22.93 -1.39
CA GLN A 366 -18.13 22.40 -2.06
C GLN A 366 -18.15 20.86 -2.01
N ARG A 367 -17.05 20.20 -2.37
CA ARG A 367 -16.92 18.74 -2.29
C ARG A 367 -17.16 18.23 -0.87
N SER A 368 -16.51 18.86 0.13
CA SER A 368 -16.70 18.52 1.55
C SER A 368 -18.15 18.63 1.99
N SER A 369 -18.88 19.63 1.53
CA SER A 369 -20.28 19.83 1.91
C SER A 369 -21.18 18.74 1.34
N ILE A 370 -21.01 18.39 0.05
CA ILE A 370 -21.73 17.28 -0.58
C ILE A 370 -21.38 15.95 0.12
N SER A 371 -20.09 15.64 0.27
CA SER A 371 -19.65 14.38 0.89
C SER A 371 -20.16 14.24 2.32
N ARG A 372 -20.15 15.32 3.12
CA ARG A 372 -20.70 15.28 4.48
C ARG A 372 -22.20 15.03 4.49
N MET A 373 -22.95 15.64 3.57
CA MET A 373 -24.40 15.43 3.43
C MET A 373 -24.69 13.98 3.01
N ARG A 374 -23.99 13.48 2.00
CA ARG A 374 -24.11 12.09 1.52
C ARG A 374 -23.83 11.08 2.63
N CYS A 375 -22.72 11.25 3.36
CA CYS A 375 -22.31 10.30 4.39
C CYS A 375 -23.04 10.44 5.74
N GLY A 376 -24.04 11.31 5.87
CA GLY A 376 -24.75 11.54 7.14
C GLY A 376 -23.81 12.06 8.24
N THR A 377 -22.97 13.03 7.89
CA THR A 377 -22.02 13.68 8.82
C THR A 377 -22.06 15.20 8.77
N PHE A 378 -23.00 15.77 8.03
CA PHE A 378 -23.28 17.20 8.09
C PHE A 378 -23.85 17.56 9.47
N PRO A 379 -23.51 18.72 10.06
CA PRO A 379 -23.85 19.07 11.45
C PRO A 379 -25.34 19.49 11.64
N LEU A 380 -26.24 18.59 11.27
CA LEU A 380 -27.68 18.66 11.52
C LEU A 380 -28.02 18.08 12.90
N GLU A 381 -29.12 18.48 13.50
CA GLU A 381 -29.52 17.98 14.83
C GLU A 381 -29.71 16.45 14.86
N ILE A 382 -30.13 15.81 13.76
CA ILE A 382 -30.21 14.34 13.65
C ILE A 382 -28.89 13.63 14.01
N GLU A 383 -27.75 14.23 13.67
CA GLU A 383 -26.42 13.71 13.98
C GLU A 383 -25.81 14.33 15.23
N LYS A 384 -25.99 15.63 15.49
CA LYS A 384 -25.40 16.31 16.67
C LYS A 384 -25.94 15.75 17.98
N GLU A 385 -27.25 15.55 18.07
CA GLU A 385 -27.92 15.09 19.30
C GLU A 385 -27.87 13.56 19.45
N ARG A 386 -27.36 12.84 18.45
CA ARG A 386 -27.14 11.39 18.51
C ARG A 386 -26.23 10.98 19.66
N ASN A 387 -25.11 11.69 19.84
CA ASN A 387 -24.13 11.38 20.89
C ASN A 387 -24.69 11.64 22.30
N ARG A 388 -25.80 12.39 22.41
CA ARG A 388 -26.51 12.63 23.67
C ARG A 388 -27.65 11.63 23.92
N ASN A 389 -27.77 10.59 23.09
CA ASN A 389 -28.83 9.58 23.15
C ASN A 389 -30.25 10.15 23.12
N ILE A 390 -30.44 11.32 22.48
CA ILE A 390 -31.78 11.90 22.30
C ILE A 390 -32.54 11.05 21.26
N PRO A 391 -33.81 10.65 21.51
CA PRO A 391 -34.64 9.95 20.53
C PRO A 391 -34.77 10.73 19.22
N VAL A 392 -34.87 10.04 18.07
CA VAL A 392 -34.85 10.64 16.72
C VAL A 392 -35.92 11.71 16.56
N GLU A 393 -37.11 11.45 17.11
CA GLU A 393 -38.30 12.29 17.04
C GLU A 393 -38.10 13.63 17.76
N ARG A 394 -37.13 13.70 18.68
CA ARG A 394 -36.79 14.90 19.46
C ARG A 394 -35.57 15.65 18.92
N ARG A 395 -34.95 15.16 17.83
CA ARG A 395 -33.80 15.83 17.18
C ARG A 395 -34.28 16.86 16.17
N THR A 396 -35.01 17.86 16.66
CA THR A 396 -35.75 18.82 15.84
C THR A 396 -34.87 19.96 15.34
N CYS A 397 -35.30 20.58 14.23
CA CYS A 397 -34.63 21.71 13.62
C CYS A 397 -34.70 22.95 14.51
N LYS A 398 -33.53 23.50 14.86
CA LYS A 398 -33.39 24.73 15.65
C LYS A 398 -33.50 26.01 14.80
N MET A 399 -33.65 25.87 13.49
CA MET A 399 -33.65 26.99 12.53
C MET A 399 -35.06 27.41 12.10
N CYS A 400 -36.08 26.61 12.42
CA CYS A 400 -37.47 26.88 12.07
C CYS A 400 -38.44 26.35 13.13
N ASP A 401 -39.66 26.88 13.13
CA ASP A 401 -40.66 26.59 14.18
C ASP A 401 -41.54 25.37 13.90
N THR A 402 -41.20 24.55 12.90
CA THR A 402 -42.04 23.40 12.48
C THR A 402 -41.94 22.19 13.40
N ASN A 403 -41.02 22.20 14.38
CA ASN A 403 -40.70 21.07 15.26
C ASN A 403 -40.43 19.75 14.50
N SER A 404 -40.01 19.84 13.24
CA SER A 404 -39.67 18.66 12.43
C SER A 404 -38.25 18.19 12.75
N VAL A 405 -37.99 16.89 12.61
CA VAL A 405 -36.63 16.31 12.73
C VAL A 405 -35.69 16.97 11.71
N GLU A 406 -34.51 17.41 12.15
CA GLU A 406 -33.53 18.03 11.25
C GLU A 406 -32.64 16.97 10.58
N ASP A 407 -33.16 16.34 9.54
CA ASP A 407 -32.41 15.45 8.66
C ASP A 407 -32.11 16.07 7.29
N GLU A 408 -31.49 15.30 6.40
CA GLU A 408 -31.08 15.78 5.07
C GLU A 408 -32.29 16.19 4.21
N ILE A 409 -33.43 15.50 4.34
CA ILE A 409 -34.68 15.83 3.64
C ILE A 409 -35.21 17.16 4.16
N HIS A 410 -35.33 17.33 5.48
CA HIS A 410 -35.78 18.58 6.05
C HIS A 410 -34.86 19.74 5.63
N PHE A 411 -33.55 19.57 5.73
CA PHE A 411 -32.58 20.62 5.38
C PHE A 411 -32.66 21.02 3.90
N LEU A 412 -32.66 20.05 2.98
CA LEU A 412 -32.59 20.32 1.54
C LEU A 412 -33.95 20.67 0.92
N ILE A 413 -35.05 20.13 1.46
CA ILE A 413 -36.36 20.15 0.78
C ILE A 413 -37.41 20.97 1.55
N HIS A 414 -37.48 20.88 2.89
CA HIS A 414 -38.65 21.39 3.63
C HIS A 414 -38.41 22.61 4.52
N CYS A 415 -37.20 22.80 5.04
CA CYS A 415 -36.95 23.78 6.12
C CYS A 415 -37.39 25.19 5.70
N PRO A 416 -38.40 25.80 6.36
CA PRO A 416 -38.95 27.09 5.94
C PRO A 416 -37.93 28.23 5.98
N LYS A 417 -36.93 28.13 6.85
CA LYS A 417 -35.84 29.11 6.96
C LYS A 417 -35.05 29.27 5.66
N TYR A 418 -34.98 28.21 4.85
CA TYR A 418 -34.21 28.20 3.61
C TYR A 418 -35.07 28.35 2.36
N THR A 419 -36.36 28.70 2.47
CA THR A 419 -37.30 28.77 1.34
C THR A 419 -36.80 29.65 0.19
N GLU A 420 -36.32 30.86 0.48
CA GLU A 420 -35.85 31.77 -0.58
C GLU A 420 -34.65 31.18 -1.35
N LYS A 421 -33.66 30.63 -0.62
CA LYS A 421 -32.48 29.99 -1.21
C LYS A 421 -32.85 28.71 -1.96
N ARG A 422 -33.82 27.96 -1.45
CA ARG A 422 -34.31 26.72 -2.04
C ARG A 422 -35.07 26.99 -3.33
N ASN A 423 -35.96 27.98 -3.36
CA ASN A 423 -36.67 28.38 -4.58
C ASN A 423 -35.68 28.74 -5.69
N LYS A 424 -34.65 29.54 -5.37
CA LYS A 424 -33.54 29.84 -6.29
C LYS A 424 -32.80 28.58 -6.76
N LEU A 425 -32.56 27.61 -5.88
CA LEU A 425 -31.95 26.33 -6.26
C LEU A 425 -32.85 25.57 -7.26
N PHE A 426 -34.12 25.36 -6.95
CA PHE A 426 -35.04 24.60 -7.78
C PHE A 426 -35.36 25.29 -9.12
N GLU A 427 -35.46 26.62 -9.15
CA GLU A 427 -35.57 27.40 -10.39
C GLU A 427 -34.35 27.16 -11.30
N ASN A 428 -33.13 27.25 -10.74
CA ASN A 428 -31.91 26.98 -11.50
C ASN A 428 -31.85 25.53 -11.99
N ILE A 429 -32.29 24.55 -11.19
CA ILE A 429 -32.35 23.14 -11.59
C ILE A 429 -33.35 22.96 -12.74
N CYS A 430 -34.53 23.57 -12.66
CA CYS A 430 -35.56 23.51 -13.68
C CYS A 430 -35.05 24.06 -15.02
N VAL A 431 -34.34 25.19 -14.99
CA VAL A 431 -33.76 25.84 -16.19
C VAL A 431 -32.59 25.06 -16.76
N THR A 432 -31.70 24.51 -15.92
CA THR A 432 -30.44 23.91 -16.38
C THR A 432 -30.51 22.40 -16.64
N PHE A 433 -31.53 21.71 -16.10
CA PHE A 433 -31.63 20.26 -16.17
C PHE A 433 -33.05 19.77 -16.47
N ARG A 434 -33.95 19.76 -15.46
CA ARG A 434 -35.36 19.39 -15.59
C ARG A 434 -36.12 19.84 -14.35
N ASP A 435 -37.43 19.99 -14.48
CA ASP A 435 -38.27 20.15 -13.30
C ASP A 435 -38.31 18.86 -12.48
N ILE A 436 -38.00 18.98 -11.19
CA ILE A 436 -38.03 17.89 -10.20
C ILE A 436 -39.07 18.15 -9.10
N SER A 437 -39.90 19.19 -9.24
CA SER A 437 -40.91 19.58 -8.25
C SER A 437 -41.95 18.48 -7.98
N GLY A 438 -42.32 17.72 -9.01
CA GLY A 438 -43.28 16.61 -8.93
C GLY A 438 -42.73 15.30 -8.36
N LEU A 439 -41.42 15.20 -8.10
CA LEU A 439 -40.82 14.01 -7.51
C LEU A 439 -41.17 13.87 -6.02
N SER A 440 -41.15 12.63 -5.52
CA SER A 440 -41.22 12.36 -4.08
C SER A 440 -40.04 12.99 -3.36
N ASP A 441 -40.14 13.22 -2.05
CA ASP A 441 -39.03 13.81 -1.27
C ASP A 441 -37.76 12.95 -1.33
N THR A 442 -37.93 11.63 -1.31
CA THR A 442 -36.84 10.67 -1.46
C THR A 442 -36.18 10.80 -2.83
N ASP A 443 -36.98 10.87 -3.91
CA ASP A 443 -36.45 10.98 -5.27
C ASP A 443 -35.76 12.34 -5.50
N LYS A 444 -36.32 13.42 -4.94
CA LYS A 444 -35.67 14.74 -4.91
C LYS A 444 -34.32 14.67 -4.22
N LEU A 445 -34.25 14.05 -3.05
CA LEU A 445 -33.00 13.88 -2.31
C LEU A 445 -31.95 13.11 -3.11
N CYS A 446 -32.35 11.99 -3.73
CA CYS A 446 -31.48 11.18 -4.58
C CYS A 446 -30.95 11.98 -5.77
N GLU A 447 -31.80 12.73 -6.47
CA GLU A 447 -31.39 13.62 -7.57
C GLU A 447 -30.41 14.70 -7.09
N LEU A 448 -30.70 15.39 -5.99
CA LEU A 448 -29.85 16.45 -5.47
C LEU A 448 -28.45 15.94 -5.05
N LEU A 449 -28.37 14.74 -4.50
CA LEU A 449 -27.11 14.22 -3.93
C LEU A 449 -26.31 13.31 -4.88
N SER A 450 -26.93 12.67 -5.87
CA SER A 450 -26.23 11.76 -6.82
C SER A 450 -26.07 12.32 -8.23
N ASN A 451 -26.86 13.31 -8.64
CA ASN A 451 -26.73 13.87 -9.97
C ASN A 451 -25.55 14.85 -10.05
N HIS A 452 -24.46 14.43 -10.70
CA HIS A 452 -23.24 15.23 -10.83
C HIS A 452 -23.44 16.59 -11.54
N ARG A 453 -24.51 16.74 -12.33
CA ARG A 453 -24.83 18.01 -13.00
C ARG A 453 -25.30 19.05 -11.99
N LEU A 454 -25.95 18.62 -10.92
CA LEU A 454 -26.53 19.48 -9.88
C LEU A 454 -25.53 19.80 -8.76
N SER A 455 -24.44 19.03 -8.65
CA SER A 455 -23.51 19.09 -7.52
C SER A 455 -23.01 20.50 -7.17
N LYS A 456 -22.70 21.34 -8.17
CA LYS A 456 -22.24 22.72 -7.89
C LYS A 456 -23.36 23.59 -7.31
N LEU A 457 -24.57 23.50 -7.87
CA LEU A 457 -25.75 24.24 -7.38
C LEU A 457 -26.11 23.79 -5.96
N VAL A 458 -26.15 22.49 -5.73
CA VAL A 458 -26.45 21.90 -4.41
C VAL A 458 -25.38 22.25 -3.39
N ALA A 459 -24.10 22.19 -3.74
CA ALA A 459 -23.03 22.60 -2.83
C ALA A 459 -23.11 24.08 -2.44
N ASN A 460 -23.44 24.97 -3.40
CA ASN A 460 -23.64 26.40 -3.13
C ASN A 460 -24.84 26.62 -2.19
N PHE A 461 -25.96 25.94 -2.45
CA PHE A 461 -27.12 25.97 -1.55
C PHE A 461 -26.76 25.52 -0.13
N ILE A 462 -26.06 24.39 0.01
CA ILE A 462 -25.63 23.88 1.32
C ILE A 462 -24.73 24.91 2.03
N ALA A 463 -23.79 25.52 1.31
CA ALA A 463 -22.90 26.54 1.85
C ALA A 463 -23.66 27.79 2.33
N ASP A 464 -24.58 28.31 1.52
CA ASP A 464 -25.42 29.47 1.85
C ASP A 464 -26.28 29.20 3.10
N CYS A 465 -26.97 28.05 3.13
CA CYS A 465 -27.82 27.66 4.26
C CYS A 465 -27.00 27.44 5.53
N TYR A 466 -25.81 26.86 5.41
CA TYR A 466 -24.90 26.69 6.54
C TYR A 466 -24.40 28.02 7.08
N HIS A 467 -24.10 28.99 6.20
CA HIS A 467 -23.72 30.34 6.62
C HIS A 467 -24.83 31.03 7.42
N ILE A 468 -26.09 30.96 6.97
CA ILE A 468 -27.25 31.47 7.70
C ILE A 468 -27.32 30.83 9.10
N ARG A 469 -27.10 29.51 9.17
CA ARG A 469 -27.13 28.75 10.42
C ARG A 469 -26.03 29.17 11.40
N THR A 470 -24.80 29.43 10.92
CA THR A 470 -23.70 29.92 11.76
C THR A 470 -23.87 31.36 12.26
N LEU A 471 -24.74 32.15 11.63
CA LEU A 471 -25.06 33.51 12.10
C LEU A 471 -26.22 33.55 13.08
N THR A 472 -27.06 32.51 13.10
CA THR A 472 -28.31 32.47 13.90
C THR A 472 -28.15 31.69 15.21
N LEU A 473 -27.35 30.61 15.19
CA LEU A 473 -27.02 29.77 16.35
C LEU A 473 -25.65 30.16 16.89
#